data_AF-A0A3C1CFX8-F1
#
_entry.id   AF-A0A3C1CFX8-F1
#
_cell.length_a   1.000
_cell.length_b   1.000
_cell.length_c   1.000
_cell.angle_alpha   90.00
_cell.angle_beta   90.00
_cell.angle_gamma   90.00
#
_symmetry.space_group_name_H-M   'P 1'
#
loop_
_entity.id
_entity.type
_entity.pdbx_description
1 polymer ?
#
loop_
_entity_poly.entity_id
_entity_poly.type
_entity_poly.pdbx_seq_one_letter_code
_entity_poly.pdbx_strand_id
1 'polypeptide(L)'
;MFLVTVLRSGSASDVGRVRSVNEDLALESMTLFAVADGMGGHAGGEVAARTAIDALQREFGLHQSAEGLSGAVHQANVAVWERSQEDADLRGMGTTLTAAALVGTPEGDRLVMANVGDSRSYRLHQGRLIQLSHDHSVAEELVDRGELSEAEAAIHPHRHILTRALGVSSDVDVDLWEMTPESGDRYLLCSDGLTNEVPESQITDVLTSVSDPQQAAEKLVDLANESGGNDNITVVVLDVVVGEESTQGDGAGPLAAAGAAAAGAAIAAGDGAAQGAESAQAPSGPPSAAAAARRAGAEGAVKTVSSRDPVSASLLGRAEADAAAGLRAMDARASEVSDRLRTRRITFRVLLFLIVLAAIVVGAFYAVRWYVNSSYFVKIHRGQVVVYQGRMGGFLGIEPKVVFHSGLPASVIPAAYISSVTNGVEEPSLSAGKSYVCGLVSIQQTENPTQPIATPAYCKASPKKPTTGGH
;
A
#
# COMPACT_ATOMS: atom_id res chain seq x y z
N MET A 1 35.69 -28.35 18.83
CA MET A 1 35.02 -28.65 17.55
C MET A 1 33.83 -27.73 17.51
N PHE A 2 33.87 -26.67 16.70
CA PHE A 2 32.73 -25.79 16.56
C PHE A 2 31.80 -26.44 15.53
N LEU A 3 30.57 -26.78 15.95
CA LEU A 3 29.51 -27.12 15.03
C LEU A 3 29.19 -25.84 14.25
N VAL A 4 29.24 -25.91 12.92
CA VAL A 4 28.89 -24.78 12.06
C VAL A 4 27.45 -25.00 11.60
N THR A 5 26.61 -23.99 11.82
CA THR A 5 25.26 -23.97 11.28
C THR A 5 25.29 -23.48 9.85
N VAL A 6 24.86 -24.32 8.91
CA VAL A 6 24.67 -23.96 7.51
C VAL A 6 23.17 -23.86 7.25
N LEU A 7 22.73 -22.74 6.69
CA LEU A 7 21.36 -22.57 6.23
C LEU A 7 21.28 -22.83 4.72
N ARG A 8 20.27 -23.61 4.31
CA ARG A 8 19.82 -23.65 2.91
C ARG A 8 18.48 -22.95 2.85
N SER A 9 18.31 -22.09 1.86
CA SER A 9 17.09 -21.30 1.74
C SER A 9 16.48 -21.43 0.36
N GLY A 10 15.21 -21.01 0.28
CA GLY A 10 14.56 -20.69 -0.97
C GLY A 10 13.38 -19.78 -0.72
N SER A 11 13.07 -18.95 -1.69
CA SER A 11 11.99 -17.97 -1.60
C SER A 11 11.15 -17.93 -2.87
N ALA A 12 9.89 -17.57 -2.70
CA ALA A 12 8.98 -17.35 -3.81
C ALA A 12 8.02 -16.21 -3.45
N SER A 13 7.70 -15.39 -4.46
CA SER A 13 6.77 -14.28 -4.33
C SER A 13 5.93 -14.18 -5.59
N ASP A 14 4.62 -14.00 -5.44
CA ASP A 14 3.69 -13.84 -6.55
C ASP A 14 2.64 -12.77 -6.21
N VAL A 15 2.19 -12.04 -7.23
CA VAL A 15 1.16 -10.99 -7.07
C VAL A 15 -0.20 -11.56 -6.66
N GLY A 16 -0.41 -12.87 -6.81
CA GLY A 16 -1.70 -13.51 -6.62
C GLY A 16 -2.55 -13.47 -7.89
N ARG A 17 -3.84 -13.76 -7.73
CA ARG A 17 -4.82 -13.79 -8.82
C ARG A 17 -5.69 -12.53 -8.87
N VAL A 18 -5.77 -11.77 -7.78
CA VAL A 18 -6.70 -10.64 -7.63
C VAL A 18 -5.99 -9.28 -7.65
N ARG A 19 -4.84 -9.15 -6.99
CA ARG A 19 -4.09 -7.89 -6.94
C ARG A 19 -3.44 -7.59 -8.30
N SER A 20 -3.17 -6.31 -8.56
CA SER A 20 -2.50 -5.84 -9.79
C SER A 20 -1.02 -5.52 -9.61
N VAL A 21 -0.60 -5.30 -8.37
CA VAL A 21 0.75 -4.93 -7.97
C VAL A 21 1.14 -5.85 -6.82
N ASN A 22 2.40 -6.26 -6.80
CA ASN A 22 2.97 -7.00 -5.68
C ASN A 22 3.65 -5.99 -4.74
N GLU A 23 3.08 -5.82 -3.56
CA GLU A 23 3.58 -4.95 -2.50
C GLU A 23 4.40 -5.71 -1.46
N ASP A 24 4.46 -7.04 -1.57
CA ASP A 24 5.34 -7.86 -0.76
C ASP A 24 6.78 -7.84 -1.27
N LEU A 25 7.72 -8.07 -0.35
CA LEU A 25 9.12 -8.29 -0.67
C LEU A 25 9.75 -9.35 0.23
N ALA A 26 10.48 -10.28 -0.39
CA ALA A 26 11.36 -11.22 0.31
C ALA A 26 12.80 -10.70 0.31
N LEU A 27 13.51 -10.96 1.41
CA LEU A 27 14.96 -10.89 1.51
C LEU A 27 15.50 -12.30 1.74
N GLU A 28 16.42 -12.71 0.88
CA GLU A 28 17.15 -13.97 0.99
C GLU A 28 18.65 -13.69 0.88
N SER A 29 19.38 -13.84 1.98
CA SER A 29 20.83 -13.66 2.07
C SER A 29 21.47 -14.84 2.79
N MET A 30 22.79 -14.81 3.02
CA MET A 30 23.50 -15.93 3.66
C MET A 30 23.11 -16.11 5.13
N THR A 31 22.86 -15.02 5.85
CA THR A 31 22.60 -15.03 7.31
C THR A 31 21.42 -14.17 7.73
N LEU A 32 20.72 -13.55 6.79
CA LEU A 32 19.58 -12.68 7.05
C LEU A 32 18.48 -12.96 6.02
N PHE A 33 17.28 -13.16 6.52
CA PHE A 33 16.09 -13.50 5.75
C PHE A 33 14.92 -12.67 6.25
N ALA A 34 14.04 -12.24 5.37
CA ALA A 34 12.84 -11.52 5.79
C ALA A 34 11.71 -11.62 4.77
N VAL A 35 10.50 -11.40 5.27
CA VAL A 35 9.30 -11.08 4.47
C VAL A 35 8.76 -9.75 4.97
N ALA A 36 8.45 -8.86 4.04
CA ALA A 36 7.79 -7.59 4.29
C ALA A 36 6.53 -7.50 3.43
N ASP A 37 5.36 -7.40 4.05
CA ASP A 37 4.07 -7.18 3.38
C ASP A 37 3.74 -5.69 3.44
N GLY A 38 3.86 -5.04 2.28
CA GLY A 38 3.70 -3.61 2.12
C GLY A 38 2.23 -3.21 2.04
N MET A 39 1.84 -2.20 2.82
CA MET A 39 0.52 -1.60 2.77
C MET A 39 0.58 -0.10 2.46
N GLY A 40 -0.36 0.36 1.64
CA GLY A 40 -0.51 1.77 1.31
C GLY A 40 -1.49 1.97 0.17
N GLY A 41 -1.96 3.20 -0.04
CA GLY A 41 -2.60 3.53 -1.31
C GLY A 41 -1.59 3.52 -2.46
N HIS A 42 -2.04 3.63 -3.71
CA HIS A 42 -1.18 3.69 -4.91
C HIS A 42 0.03 2.73 -4.86
N ALA A 43 1.26 3.25 -4.87
CA ALA A 43 2.50 2.47 -4.83
C ALA A 43 3.17 2.51 -3.44
N GLY A 44 2.41 2.88 -2.40
CA GLY A 44 2.92 3.06 -1.05
C GLY A 44 3.44 1.77 -0.43
N GLY A 45 2.75 0.64 -0.62
CA GLY A 45 3.14 -0.63 -0.03
C GLY A 45 4.47 -1.13 -0.57
N GLU A 46 4.64 -1.18 -1.90
CA GLU A 46 5.91 -1.59 -2.53
C GLU A 46 7.08 -0.74 -2.03
N VAL A 47 6.89 0.58 -1.95
CA VAL A 47 7.93 1.51 -1.48
C VAL A 47 8.24 1.29 0.00
N ALA A 48 7.22 1.05 0.84
CA ALA A 48 7.42 0.76 2.25
C ALA A 48 8.20 -0.55 2.47
N ALA A 49 7.77 -1.65 1.84
CA ALA A 49 8.43 -2.95 1.95
C ALA A 49 9.90 -2.87 1.50
N ARG A 50 10.16 -2.25 0.34
CA ARG A 50 11.53 -2.04 -0.17
C ARG A 50 12.38 -1.20 0.78
N THR A 51 11.83 -0.08 1.28
CA THR A 51 12.54 0.81 2.21
C THR A 51 12.90 0.09 3.50
N ALA A 52 11.99 -0.73 4.04
CA ALA A 52 12.24 -1.52 5.24
C ALA A 52 13.34 -2.57 5.03
N ILE A 53 13.27 -3.35 3.94
CA ILE A 53 14.27 -4.39 3.64
C ILE A 53 15.65 -3.78 3.40
N ASP A 54 15.75 -2.70 2.62
CA ASP A 54 17.03 -2.02 2.36
C ASP A 54 17.67 -1.47 3.65
N ALA A 55 16.84 -0.93 4.55
CA ALA A 55 17.30 -0.46 5.86
C ALA A 55 17.71 -1.63 6.77
N LEU A 56 16.90 -2.68 6.87
CA LEU A 56 17.19 -3.87 7.66
C LEU A 56 18.54 -4.47 7.25
N GLN A 57 18.75 -4.70 5.95
CA GLN A 57 19.97 -5.31 5.44
C GLN A 57 21.21 -4.45 5.72
N ARG A 58 21.10 -3.13 5.53
CA ARG A 58 22.21 -2.20 5.76
C ARG A 58 22.60 -2.16 7.24
N GLU A 59 21.63 -1.97 8.13
CA GLU A 59 21.88 -1.74 9.56
C GLU A 59 22.29 -3.03 10.27
N PHE A 60 21.67 -4.17 9.95
CA PHE A 60 22.09 -5.47 10.47
C PHE A 60 23.51 -5.84 10.00
N GLY A 61 23.89 -5.45 8.78
CA GLY A 61 25.25 -5.63 8.27
C GLY A 61 26.34 -4.93 9.10
N LEU A 62 25.99 -3.89 9.87
CA LEU A 62 26.91 -3.19 10.76
C LEU A 62 27.09 -3.92 12.11
N HIS A 63 26.03 -4.58 12.58
CA HIS A 63 25.98 -5.22 13.89
C HIS A 63 25.21 -6.55 13.81
N GLN A 64 25.92 -7.64 13.53
CA GLN A 64 25.32 -8.98 13.37
C GLN A 64 25.11 -9.68 14.73
N SER A 65 24.23 -9.13 15.58
CA SER A 65 23.81 -9.71 16.87
C SER A 65 22.29 -9.67 17.02
N ALA A 66 21.76 -10.25 18.11
CA ALA A 66 20.34 -10.17 18.41
C ALA A 66 19.88 -8.71 18.65
N GLU A 67 20.65 -7.94 19.41
CA GLU A 67 20.43 -6.50 19.62
C GLU A 67 20.58 -5.73 18.31
N GLY A 68 21.53 -6.14 17.46
CA GLY A 68 21.73 -5.56 16.14
C GLY A 68 20.55 -5.80 15.20
N LEU A 69 19.90 -6.98 15.26
CA LEU A 69 18.67 -7.24 14.51
C LEU A 69 17.51 -6.36 15.00
N SER A 70 17.29 -6.28 16.32
CA SER A 70 16.28 -5.39 16.89
C SER A 70 16.54 -3.94 16.49
N GLY A 71 17.78 -3.45 16.62
CA GLY A 71 18.18 -2.11 16.19
C GLY A 71 17.93 -1.89 14.70
N ALA A 72 18.25 -2.86 13.85
CA ALA A 72 18.01 -2.77 12.42
C ALA A 72 16.52 -2.67 12.06
N VAL A 73 15.64 -3.37 12.79
CA VAL A 73 14.18 -3.25 12.63
C VAL A 73 13.69 -1.86 13.05
N HIS A 74 14.18 -1.31 14.17
CA HIS A 74 13.86 0.07 14.56
C HIS A 74 14.31 1.09 13.51
N GLN A 75 15.50 0.91 12.93
CA GLN A 75 15.99 1.79 11.88
C GLN A 75 15.20 1.62 10.57
N ALA A 76 14.72 0.41 10.27
CA ALA A 76 13.78 0.19 9.17
C ALA A 76 12.46 0.93 9.40
N ASN A 77 11.91 0.91 10.62
CA ASN A 77 10.73 1.70 10.97
C ASN A 77 10.94 3.20 10.72
N VAL A 78 12.05 3.75 11.22
CA VAL A 78 12.39 5.17 11.05
C VAL A 78 12.50 5.51 9.57
N ALA A 79 13.18 4.68 8.77
CA ALA A 79 13.34 4.92 7.34
C ALA A 79 11.99 4.96 6.58
N VAL A 80 11.08 4.02 6.85
CA VAL A 80 9.75 4.02 6.24
C VAL A 80 8.94 5.23 6.71
N TRP A 81 8.99 5.54 8.00
CA TRP A 81 8.26 6.67 8.58
C TRP A 81 8.74 8.01 7.98
N GLU A 82 10.04 8.27 7.96
CA GLU A 82 10.62 9.48 7.36
C GLU A 82 10.24 9.59 5.88
N ARG A 83 10.35 8.50 5.13
CA ARG A 83 9.99 8.47 3.71
C ARG A 83 8.51 8.80 3.47
N SER A 84 7.61 8.34 4.35
CA SER A 84 6.17 8.63 4.28
C SER A 84 5.84 10.11 4.55
N GLN A 85 6.74 10.81 5.25
CA GLN A 85 6.57 12.21 5.64
C GLN A 85 7.12 13.17 4.57
N GLU A 86 8.15 12.76 3.84
CA GLU A 86 8.77 13.53 2.75
C GLU A 86 7.87 13.64 1.51
N ASP A 87 7.15 12.56 1.18
CA ASP A 87 6.36 12.46 -0.04
C ASP A 87 4.86 12.40 0.28
N ALA A 88 4.10 13.38 -0.21
CA ALA A 88 2.67 13.46 0.04
C ALA A 88 1.90 12.26 -0.53
N ASP A 89 2.40 11.63 -1.60
CA ASP A 89 1.77 10.48 -2.25
C ASP A 89 2.05 9.15 -1.51
N LEU A 90 3.04 9.15 -0.60
CA LEU A 90 3.43 8.00 0.23
C LEU A 90 2.93 8.11 1.67
N ARG A 91 2.12 9.14 1.98
CA ARG A 91 1.62 9.35 3.34
C ARG A 91 0.84 8.15 3.85
N GLY A 92 1.22 7.68 5.03
CA GLY A 92 0.57 6.54 5.68
C GLY A 92 0.91 5.19 5.05
N MET A 93 1.92 5.13 4.17
CA MET A 93 2.49 3.84 3.81
C MET A 93 3.09 3.15 5.04
N GLY A 94 3.04 1.83 5.05
CA GLY A 94 3.65 1.02 6.09
C GLY A 94 3.91 -0.38 5.57
N THR A 95 4.54 -1.20 6.38
CA THR A 95 4.80 -2.59 6.01
C THR A 95 4.87 -3.44 7.26
N THR A 96 4.47 -4.71 7.15
CA THR A 96 4.88 -5.72 8.11
C THR A 96 6.37 -6.04 7.92
N LEU A 97 6.98 -6.70 8.91
CA LEU A 97 8.31 -7.26 8.78
C LEU A 97 8.45 -8.48 9.69
N THR A 98 8.69 -9.64 9.10
CA THR A 98 9.11 -10.85 9.80
C THR A 98 10.51 -11.22 9.31
N ALA A 99 11.50 -11.24 10.20
CA ALA A 99 12.90 -11.47 9.87
C ALA A 99 13.50 -12.61 10.68
N ALA A 100 14.45 -13.34 10.08
CA ALA A 100 15.28 -14.34 10.73
C ALA A 100 16.76 -14.08 10.42
N ALA A 101 17.61 -14.14 11.43
CA ALA A 101 19.04 -13.94 11.29
C ALA A 101 19.83 -15.00 12.04
N LEU A 102 20.84 -15.56 11.37
CA LEU A 102 21.84 -16.43 12.00
C LEU A 102 22.97 -15.58 12.56
N VAL A 103 23.13 -15.58 13.88
CA VAL A 103 24.18 -14.82 14.58
C VAL A 103 25.10 -15.77 15.35
N GLY A 104 26.40 -15.53 15.29
CA GLY A 104 27.37 -16.28 16.09
C GLY A 104 27.48 -15.68 17.50
N THR A 105 27.41 -16.53 18.54
CA THR A 105 27.65 -16.13 19.94
C THR A 105 28.78 -16.97 20.55
N PRO A 106 29.38 -16.55 21.68
CA PRO A 106 30.35 -17.38 22.40
C PRO A 106 29.83 -18.78 22.77
N GLU A 107 28.52 -18.90 22.96
CA GLU A 107 27.82 -20.15 23.30
C GLU A 107 27.46 -21.00 22.06
N GLY A 108 27.64 -20.48 20.85
CA GLY A 108 27.30 -21.12 19.57
C GLY A 108 26.43 -20.26 18.66
N ASP A 109 26.08 -20.77 17.49
CA ASP A 109 25.17 -20.07 16.58
C ASP A 109 23.76 -19.99 17.17
N ARG A 110 23.10 -18.85 16.97
CA ARG A 110 21.71 -18.60 17.36
C ARG A 110 20.92 -18.15 16.15
N LEU A 111 19.69 -18.64 16.02
CA LEU A 111 18.72 -18.09 15.10
C LEU A 111 17.86 -17.10 15.87
N VAL A 112 17.99 -15.82 15.51
CA VAL A 112 17.21 -14.72 16.09
C VAL A 112 16.11 -14.37 15.11
N MET A 113 14.89 -14.22 15.58
CA MET A 113 13.79 -13.75 14.76
C MET A 113 13.15 -12.51 15.36
N ALA A 114 12.67 -11.65 14.46
CA ALA A 114 11.99 -10.41 14.78
C ALA A 114 10.66 -10.35 14.02
N ASN A 115 9.60 -9.89 14.66
CA ASN A 115 8.30 -9.73 14.03
C ASN A 115 7.63 -8.39 14.37
N VAL A 116 7.08 -7.76 13.34
CA VAL A 116 6.17 -6.61 13.43
C VAL A 116 5.08 -6.78 12.37
N GLY A 117 3.85 -7.06 12.79
CA GLY A 117 2.70 -7.23 11.90
C GLY A 117 2.08 -8.61 12.03
N ASP A 118 1.29 -9.00 11.04
CA ASP A 118 0.62 -10.30 10.94
C ASP A 118 1.25 -11.25 9.90
N SER A 119 2.33 -10.84 9.23
CA SER A 119 3.23 -11.79 8.60
C SER A 119 3.72 -12.80 9.65
N ARG A 120 3.82 -14.06 9.24
CA ARG A 120 4.02 -15.17 10.17
C ARG A 120 5.36 -15.85 10.02
N SER A 121 5.82 -16.41 11.12
CA SER A 121 6.93 -17.34 11.15
C SER A 121 6.54 -18.67 11.79
N TYR A 122 7.03 -19.76 11.22
CA TYR A 122 6.79 -21.11 11.72
C TYR A 122 8.09 -21.89 11.87
N ARG A 123 8.10 -22.86 12.79
CA ARG A 123 9.12 -23.91 12.89
C ARG A 123 8.48 -25.27 12.69
N LEU A 124 8.99 -26.00 11.71
CA LEU A 124 8.76 -27.42 11.54
C LEU A 124 9.90 -28.17 12.24
N HIS A 125 9.57 -28.87 13.33
CA HIS A 125 10.52 -29.72 14.05
C HIS A 125 9.91 -31.10 14.25
N GLN A 126 10.62 -32.15 13.83
CA GLN A 126 10.17 -33.55 13.97
C GLN A 126 8.75 -33.78 13.42
N GLY A 127 8.41 -33.14 12.29
CA GLY A 127 7.10 -33.26 11.64
C GLY A 127 5.98 -32.45 12.29
N ARG A 128 6.25 -31.66 13.32
CA ARG A 128 5.28 -30.74 13.92
C ARG A 128 5.57 -29.29 13.52
N LEU A 129 4.61 -28.66 12.85
CA LEU A 129 4.63 -27.24 12.56
C LEU A 129 4.09 -26.47 13.76
N ILE A 130 4.79 -25.40 14.15
CA ILE A 130 4.39 -24.52 15.26
C ILE A 130 4.59 -23.09 14.78
N GLN A 131 3.56 -22.25 14.92
CA GLN A 131 3.68 -20.82 14.72
C GLN A 131 4.55 -20.22 15.85
N LEU A 132 5.56 -19.45 15.47
CA LEU A 132 6.47 -18.79 16.40
C LEU A 132 6.10 -17.33 16.64
N SER A 133 5.60 -16.64 15.62
CA SER A 133 5.11 -15.27 15.73
C SER A 133 3.73 -15.21 16.37
N HIS A 134 3.41 -14.07 16.97
CA HIS A 134 2.06 -13.70 17.34
C HIS A 134 1.60 -12.57 16.41
N ASP A 135 0.37 -12.65 15.91
CA ASP A 135 -0.11 -11.72 14.88
C ASP A 135 -0.47 -10.38 15.52
N HIS A 136 0.09 -9.28 15.01
CA HIS A 136 -0.25 -7.95 15.51
C HIS A 136 -1.49 -7.40 14.80
N SER A 137 -2.63 -8.05 15.01
CA SER A 137 -3.93 -7.69 14.43
C SER A 137 -5.00 -7.45 15.50
N VAL A 138 -6.03 -6.67 15.14
CA VAL A 138 -7.17 -6.40 16.04
C VAL A 138 -7.90 -7.70 16.40
N ALA A 139 -8.01 -8.65 15.47
CA ALA A 139 -8.67 -9.92 15.76
C ALA A 139 -7.87 -10.73 16.78
N GLU A 140 -6.55 -10.78 16.65
CA GLU A 140 -5.69 -11.53 17.57
C GLU A 140 -5.70 -10.89 18.98
N GLU A 141 -5.66 -9.56 19.09
CA GLU A 141 -5.77 -8.90 20.40
C GLU A 141 -7.11 -9.19 21.11
N LEU A 142 -8.19 -9.42 20.36
CA LEU A 142 -9.47 -9.81 20.94
C LEU A 142 -9.47 -11.27 21.39
N VAL A 143 -8.72 -12.15 20.73
CA VAL A 143 -8.49 -13.53 21.18
C VAL A 143 -7.70 -13.54 22.47
N ASP A 144 -6.62 -12.76 22.56
CA ASP A 144 -5.79 -12.65 23.77
C ASP A 144 -6.60 -12.18 24.99
N ARG A 145 -7.59 -11.32 24.78
CA ARG A 145 -8.51 -10.83 25.83
C ARG A 145 -9.62 -11.82 26.17
N GLY A 146 -9.72 -12.94 25.45
CA GLY A 146 -10.80 -13.92 25.58
C GLY A 146 -12.16 -13.40 25.11
N GLU A 147 -12.16 -12.34 24.29
CA GLU A 147 -13.38 -11.76 23.70
C GLU A 147 -13.80 -12.50 22.42
N LEU A 148 -12.85 -13.12 21.72
CA LEU A 148 -13.07 -14.01 20.58
C LEU A 148 -12.38 -15.36 20.79
N SER A 149 -12.94 -16.40 20.19
CA SER A 149 -12.20 -17.64 19.92
C SER A 149 -11.37 -17.52 18.63
N GLU A 150 -10.34 -18.36 18.48
CA GLU A 150 -9.52 -18.44 17.25
C GLU A 150 -10.39 -18.62 15.99
N ALA A 151 -11.43 -19.47 16.08
CA ALA A 151 -12.36 -19.71 14.98
C ALA A 151 -13.19 -18.48 14.61
N GLU A 152 -13.52 -17.62 15.57
CA GLU A 152 -14.24 -16.36 15.33
C GLU A 152 -13.30 -15.29 14.77
N ALA A 153 -12.06 -15.22 15.26
CA ALA A 153 -11.04 -14.31 14.78
C ALA A 153 -10.73 -14.51 13.29
N ALA A 154 -10.69 -15.76 12.83
CA ALA A 154 -10.45 -16.11 11.43
C ALA A 154 -11.51 -15.53 10.45
N ILE A 155 -12.74 -15.23 10.92
CA ILE A 155 -13.84 -14.71 10.07
C ILE A 155 -14.31 -13.30 10.43
N HIS A 156 -13.95 -12.77 11.59
CA HIS A 156 -13.15 -11.55 11.66
C HIS A 156 -13.39 -10.42 10.64
N PRO A 157 -14.46 -9.57 10.66
CA PRO A 157 -14.58 -8.46 9.69
C PRO A 157 -13.39 -7.48 9.72
N HIS A 158 -12.73 -7.37 10.86
CA HIS A 158 -11.56 -6.53 11.09
C HIS A 158 -10.26 -7.32 11.29
N ARG A 159 -10.20 -8.59 10.83
CA ARG A 159 -9.00 -9.43 11.00
C ARG A 159 -7.75 -8.85 10.32
N HIS A 160 -7.96 -8.12 9.22
CA HIS A 160 -6.90 -7.48 8.42
C HIS A 160 -6.43 -6.13 8.99
N ILE A 161 -6.94 -5.70 10.15
CA ILE A 161 -6.53 -4.43 10.74
C ILE A 161 -5.33 -4.69 11.64
N LEU A 162 -4.16 -4.21 11.21
CA LEU A 162 -2.93 -4.26 11.99
C LEU A 162 -2.98 -3.33 13.20
N THR A 163 -2.45 -3.81 14.32
CA THR A 163 -2.22 -3.02 15.53
C THR A 163 -0.77 -2.55 15.64
N ARG A 164 0.16 -3.24 14.96
CA ARG A 164 1.56 -2.82 14.82
C ARG A 164 2.05 -3.03 13.38
N ALA A 165 2.74 -2.02 12.83
CA ALA A 165 3.38 -2.07 11.52
C ALA A 165 4.50 -1.03 11.45
N LEU A 166 5.48 -1.25 10.58
CA LEU A 166 6.55 -0.29 10.35
C LEU A 166 6.03 0.93 9.56
N GLY A 167 6.55 2.10 9.88
CA GLY A 167 6.29 3.35 9.16
C GLY A 167 5.05 4.13 9.62
N VAL A 168 4.19 3.52 10.45
CA VAL A 168 2.96 4.17 10.95
C VAL A 168 3.27 5.22 12.04
N SER A 169 4.28 4.95 12.85
CA SER A 169 4.81 5.85 13.88
C SER A 169 6.33 5.88 13.86
N SER A 170 6.93 6.91 14.47
CA SER A 170 8.40 7.02 14.58
C SER A 170 9.03 5.97 15.49
N ASP A 171 8.22 5.27 16.29
CA ASP A 171 8.63 4.21 17.20
C ASP A 171 7.76 2.96 16.98
N VAL A 172 8.30 1.79 17.30
CA VAL A 172 7.61 0.50 17.12
C VAL A 172 8.11 -0.54 18.12
N ASP A 173 7.18 -1.28 18.71
CA ASP A 173 7.52 -2.43 19.55
C ASP A 173 7.81 -3.66 18.67
N VAL A 174 9.03 -4.20 18.81
CA VAL A 174 9.51 -5.36 18.05
C VAL A 174 9.48 -6.59 18.94
N ASP A 175 8.76 -7.62 18.52
CA ASP A 175 8.84 -8.90 19.19
C ASP A 175 10.11 -9.63 18.72
N LEU A 176 10.94 -10.08 19.66
CA LEU A 176 12.23 -10.70 19.40
C LEU A 176 12.34 -12.01 20.16
N TRP A 177 12.80 -13.07 19.49
CA TRP A 177 13.10 -14.34 20.14
C TRP A 177 14.35 -14.98 19.56
N GLU A 178 15.10 -15.65 20.43
CA GLU A 178 16.32 -16.35 20.05
C GLU A 178 16.17 -17.84 20.33
N MET A 179 16.66 -18.66 19.41
CA MET A 179 16.66 -20.11 19.55
C MET A 179 17.97 -20.72 19.08
N THR A 180 18.25 -21.90 19.61
CA THR A 180 19.36 -22.72 19.13
C THR A 180 18.89 -23.46 17.88
N PRO A 181 19.52 -23.25 16.71
CA PRO A 181 19.15 -23.97 15.50
C PRO A 181 19.52 -25.45 15.66
N GLU A 182 18.56 -26.35 15.42
CA GLU A 182 18.79 -27.79 15.47
C GLU A 182 18.79 -28.40 14.07
N SER A 183 19.70 -29.35 13.83
CA SER A 183 19.78 -30.02 12.53
C SER A 183 18.47 -30.71 12.18
N GLY A 184 17.95 -30.43 10.99
CA GLY A 184 16.65 -30.92 10.54
C GLY A 184 15.47 -30.03 10.91
N ASP A 185 15.68 -28.92 11.63
CA ASP A 185 14.69 -27.86 11.71
C ASP A 185 14.48 -27.24 10.33
N ARG A 186 13.22 -26.89 10.05
CA ARG A 186 12.84 -26.06 8.92
C ARG A 186 12.00 -24.89 9.40
N TYR A 187 12.33 -23.69 8.95
CA TYR A 187 11.61 -22.47 9.25
C TYR A 187 10.89 -21.96 8.01
N LEU A 188 9.74 -21.33 8.22
CA LEU A 188 8.97 -20.64 7.19
C LEU A 188 8.72 -19.22 7.67
N LEU A 189 9.02 -18.24 6.83
CA LEU A 189 8.54 -16.86 6.93
C LEU A 189 7.52 -16.65 5.81
N CYS A 190 6.37 -16.05 6.07
CA CYS A 190 5.36 -15.82 5.04
C CYS A 190 4.48 -14.60 5.30
N SER A 191 4.02 -13.96 4.23
CA SER A 191 2.94 -12.96 4.30
C SER A 191 1.59 -13.63 4.58
N ASP A 192 0.59 -12.82 4.92
CA ASP A 192 -0.75 -13.29 5.24
C ASP A 192 -1.43 -13.96 4.01
N GLY A 193 -1.03 -13.60 2.79
CA GLY A 193 -1.55 -14.17 1.56
C GLY A 193 -1.32 -15.68 1.42
N LEU A 194 -0.32 -16.24 2.11
CA LEU A 194 -0.22 -17.70 2.23
C LEU A 194 -1.26 -18.24 3.21
N THR A 195 -1.29 -17.71 4.43
CA THR A 195 -1.98 -18.32 5.57
C THR A 195 -3.48 -18.07 5.56
N ASN A 196 -3.93 -17.03 4.86
CA ASN A 196 -5.33 -16.77 4.55
C ASN A 196 -5.92 -17.77 3.53
N GLU A 197 -5.09 -18.34 2.66
CA GLU A 197 -5.53 -19.22 1.56
C GLU A 197 -5.25 -20.70 1.85
N VAL A 198 -4.15 -20.99 2.54
CA VAL A 198 -3.64 -22.35 2.75
C VAL A 198 -3.69 -22.71 4.25
N PRO A 199 -4.49 -23.71 4.64
CA PRO A 199 -4.53 -24.19 6.01
C PRO A 199 -3.18 -24.75 6.48
N GLU A 200 -2.87 -24.59 7.76
CA GLU A 200 -1.60 -25.06 8.36
C GLU A 200 -1.30 -26.54 8.12
N SER A 201 -2.32 -27.41 8.04
CA SER A 201 -2.13 -28.83 7.73
C SER A 201 -1.52 -29.03 6.35
N GLN A 202 -1.94 -28.26 5.35
CA GLN A 202 -1.40 -28.34 4.00
C GLN A 202 0.00 -27.70 3.92
N ILE A 203 0.23 -26.61 4.66
CA ILE A 203 1.58 -26.04 4.81
C ILE A 203 2.53 -27.10 5.40
N THR A 204 2.09 -27.80 6.46
CA THR A 204 2.85 -28.87 7.11
C THR A 204 3.16 -30.01 6.13
N ASP A 205 2.19 -30.44 5.33
CA ASP A 205 2.37 -31.48 4.33
C ASP A 205 3.41 -31.09 3.28
N VAL A 206 3.38 -29.85 2.78
CA VAL A 206 4.37 -29.35 1.81
C VAL A 206 5.76 -29.29 2.44
N LEU A 207 5.88 -28.66 3.61
CA LEU A 207 7.17 -28.50 4.29
C LEU A 207 7.78 -29.85 4.71
N THR A 208 6.96 -30.89 4.93
CA THR A 208 7.43 -32.24 5.27
C THR A 208 7.78 -33.06 4.02
N SER A 209 7.02 -32.93 2.93
CA SER A 209 7.15 -33.79 1.74
C SER A 209 8.16 -33.30 0.70
N VAL A 210 8.43 -31.99 0.64
CA VAL A 210 9.32 -31.41 -0.38
C VAL A 210 10.67 -31.07 0.25
N SER A 211 11.70 -31.85 -0.05
CA SER A 211 13.01 -31.71 0.63
C SER A 211 13.80 -30.46 0.25
N ASP A 212 13.59 -29.91 -0.95
CA ASP A 212 14.31 -28.72 -1.40
C ASP A 212 13.56 -27.44 -0.99
N PRO A 213 14.20 -26.48 -0.29
CA PRO A 213 13.51 -25.32 0.27
C PRO A 213 12.95 -24.39 -0.82
N GLN A 214 13.63 -24.25 -1.97
CA GLN A 214 13.15 -23.47 -3.11
C GLN A 214 11.88 -24.08 -3.72
N GLN A 215 11.90 -25.38 -4.00
CA GLN A 215 10.70 -26.07 -4.48
C GLN A 215 9.54 -26.06 -3.47
N ALA A 216 9.84 -26.10 -2.18
CA ALA A 216 8.82 -25.98 -1.13
C ALA A 216 8.18 -24.58 -1.16
N ALA A 217 8.99 -23.53 -1.27
CA ALA A 217 8.52 -22.15 -1.40
C ALA A 217 7.61 -21.97 -2.62
N GLU A 218 8.06 -22.41 -3.80
CA GLU A 218 7.28 -22.35 -5.05
C GLU A 218 5.94 -23.10 -4.93
N LYS A 219 5.97 -24.30 -4.35
CA LYS A 219 4.75 -25.10 -4.15
C LYS A 219 3.76 -24.47 -3.18
N LEU A 220 4.22 -23.79 -2.13
CA LEU A 220 3.35 -23.05 -1.21
C LEU A 220 2.65 -21.89 -1.92
N VAL A 221 3.39 -21.13 -2.73
CA VAL A 221 2.84 -20.03 -3.54
C VAL A 221 1.82 -20.55 -4.56
N ASP A 222 2.14 -21.65 -5.25
CA ASP A 222 1.22 -22.29 -6.19
C ASP A 222 -0.08 -22.72 -5.50
N LEU A 223 0.01 -23.34 -4.32
CA LEU A 223 -1.14 -23.81 -3.56
C LEU A 223 -2.05 -22.67 -3.08
N ALA A 224 -1.46 -21.55 -2.62
CA ALA A 224 -2.22 -20.36 -2.26
C ALA A 224 -2.95 -19.77 -3.48
N ASN A 225 -2.26 -19.71 -4.61
CA ASN A 225 -2.82 -19.27 -5.89
C ASN A 225 -3.92 -20.18 -6.44
N GLU A 226 -3.84 -21.49 -6.20
CA GLU A 226 -4.89 -22.46 -6.54
C GLU A 226 -6.12 -22.35 -5.63
N SER A 227 -5.92 -21.91 -4.38
CA SER A 227 -6.98 -21.76 -3.36
C SER A 227 -7.75 -20.44 -3.48
N GLY A 228 -7.19 -19.46 -4.19
CA GLY A 228 -7.86 -18.21 -4.51
C GLY A 228 -6.90 -17.12 -4.95
N GLY A 229 -5.75 -17.03 -4.29
CA GLY A 229 -4.74 -15.99 -4.50
C GLY A 229 -5.34 -14.60 -4.38
N ASN A 230 -6.10 -14.34 -3.31
CA ASN A 230 -6.78 -13.06 -3.14
C ASN A 230 -5.82 -11.91 -2.77
N ASP A 231 -4.61 -12.25 -2.32
CA ASP A 231 -3.55 -11.30 -1.96
C ASP A 231 -2.21 -11.59 -2.63
N ASN A 232 -1.24 -10.71 -2.41
CA ASN A 232 0.18 -10.98 -2.64
C ASN A 232 0.63 -12.13 -1.74
N ILE A 233 1.46 -13.01 -2.27
CA ILE A 233 1.88 -14.23 -1.56
C ILE A 233 3.40 -14.27 -1.60
N THR A 234 4.03 -14.21 -0.45
CA THR A 234 5.49 -14.26 -0.33
C THR A 234 5.91 -15.20 0.78
N VAL A 235 6.89 -16.05 0.48
CA VAL A 235 7.39 -17.06 1.41
C VAL A 235 8.91 -17.18 1.34
N VAL A 236 9.53 -17.47 2.48
CA VAL A 236 10.94 -17.86 2.60
C VAL A 236 11.03 -19.12 3.46
N VAL A 237 11.65 -20.16 2.93
CA VAL A 237 11.86 -21.45 3.63
C VAL A 237 13.34 -21.58 3.97
N LEU A 238 13.65 -21.92 5.22
CA LEU A 238 15.02 -22.08 5.73
C LEU A 238 15.23 -23.46 6.33
N ASP A 239 16.17 -24.23 5.79
CA ASP A 239 16.62 -25.51 6.34
C ASP A 239 17.86 -25.34 7.19
N VAL A 240 17.83 -25.87 8.41
CA VAL A 240 19.00 -25.93 9.28
C VAL A 240 19.78 -27.22 9.03
N VAL A 241 21.01 -27.06 8.56
CA VAL A 241 22.00 -28.13 8.42
C VAL A 241 23.15 -27.83 9.38
N VAL A 242 23.14 -28.45 10.56
CA VAL A 242 24.26 -28.34 11.51
C VAL A 242 25.27 -29.44 11.22
N GLY A 243 26.52 -29.06 10.92
CA GLY A 243 27.60 -29.98 10.58
C GLY A 243 28.88 -29.77 11.39
N GLU A 244 29.67 -30.82 11.49
CA GLU A 244 31.03 -30.78 12.02
C GLU A 244 32.01 -30.23 10.97
N GLU A 245 32.81 -29.20 11.29
CA GLU A 245 33.99 -28.87 10.47
C GLU A 245 34.98 -30.05 10.54
N SER A 246 35.11 -30.79 9.43
CA SER A 246 36.14 -31.81 9.31
C SER A 246 37.51 -31.14 9.17
N THR A 247 38.26 -31.03 10.28
CA THR A 247 39.70 -30.75 10.26
C THR A 247 40.47 -31.98 9.79
N GLN A 248 40.34 -32.32 8.51
CA GLN A 248 41.21 -33.30 7.86
C GLN A 248 41.89 -32.63 6.68
N GLY A 249 43.11 -32.17 6.92
CA GLY A 249 44.06 -31.89 5.86
C GLY A 249 44.47 -33.20 5.21
N ASP A 250 44.06 -33.38 3.97
CA ASP A 250 44.82 -34.09 2.95
C ASP A 250 44.50 -33.46 1.59
N GLY A 251 45.57 -33.10 0.88
CA GLY A 251 45.55 -32.15 -0.23
C GLY A 251 44.74 -32.58 -1.44
N ALA A 252 43.71 -31.80 -1.73
CA ALA A 252 43.39 -31.36 -3.08
C ALA A 252 43.28 -29.83 -3.03
N GLY A 253 44.07 -29.14 -3.86
CA GLY A 253 44.12 -27.67 -3.91
C GLY A 253 42.75 -27.02 -4.17
N PRO A 254 42.65 -25.70 -3.96
CA PRO A 254 41.38 -24.99 -3.89
C PRO A 254 40.58 -25.23 -5.17
N LEU A 255 39.37 -25.81 -5.03
CA LEU A 255 38.38 -25.68 -6.08
C LEU A 255 38.04 -24.19 -6.15
N ALA A 256 38.66 -23.57 -7.13
CA ALA A 256 38.42 -22.20 -7.51
C ALA A 256 36.92 -21.94 -7.63
N ALA A 257 36.53 -20.80 -7.07
CA ALA A 257 35.47 -19.95 -7.55
C ALA A 257 35.11 -20.21 -9.03
N ALA A 258 33.91 -20.74 -9.24
CA ALA A 258 33.18 -20.64 -10.48
C ALA A 258 31.71 -20.39 -10.12
N GLY A 259 31.30 -19.11 -10.18
CA GLY A 259 29.89 -18.74 -10.16
C GLY A 259 29.44 -17.62 -9.22
N ALA A 260 30.33 -16.74 -8.73
CA ALA A 260 29.88 -15.40 -8.33
C ALA A 260 29.47 -14.63 -9.61
N ALA A 261 28.20 -14.77 -10.00
CA ALA A 261 27.56 -13.97 -11.04
C ALA A 261 26.03 -14.02 -10.90
N ALA A 262 25.48 -13.27 -9.94
CA ALA A 262 24.18 -12.58 -10.06
C ALA A 262 23.91 -11.71 -8.81
N ALA A 263 24.73 -10.69 -8.61
CA ALA A 263 24.35 -9.51 -7.85
C ALA A 263 24.87 -8.28 -8.63
N GLY A 264 23.95 -7.44 -9.09
CA GLY A 264 24.25 -6.12 -9.67
C GLY A 264 24.46 -6.06 -11.17
N ALA A 265 23.37 -5.97 -11.93
CA ALA A 265 23.38 -5.35 -13.27
C ALA A 265 22.42 -4.15 -13.28
N ALA A 266 22.84 -3.07 -12.64
CA ALA A 266 22.59 -1.74 -13.18
C ALA A 266 23.76 -1.45 -14.15
N ILE A 267 23.49 -1.49 -15.45
CA ILE A 267 24.41 -0.99 -16.48
C ILE A 267 23.84 0.32 -17.01
N ALA A 268 24.45 1.42 -16.56
CA ALA A 268 24.50 2.67 -17.30
C ALA A 268 25.98 2.96 -17.59
N ALA A 269 26.39 2.92 -18.86
CA ALA A 269 27.33 3.85 -19.49
C ALA A 269 27.74 3.36 -20.88
N GLY A 270 27.64 4.25 -21.86
CA GLY A 270 28.39 4.19 -23.11
C GLY A 270 29.18 5.49 -23.23
N ASP A 271 30.50 5.35 -23.12
CA ASP A 271 31.53 6.38 -23.00
C ASP A 271 31.77 7.25 -24.26
N GLY A 272 32.37 8.41 -24.01
CA GLY A 272 33.14 9.18 -24.97
C GLY A 272 34.19 10.03 -24.27
N ALA A 273 35.43 9.52 -24.19
CA ALA A 273 36.54 10.07 -23.42
C ALA A 273 37.25 11.28 -24.05
N ALA A 274 37.60 12.22 -23.16
CA ALA A 274 38.83 13.00 -23.02
C ALA A 274 39.47 13.75 -24.22
N GLN A 275 39.61 15.07 -24.07
CA GLN A 275 40.90 15.75 -23.85
C GLN A 275 40.65 17.20 -23.36
N GLY A 276 41.40 17.62 -22.33
CA GLY A 276 41.21 18.89 -21.63
C GLY A 276 42.06 20.05 -22.14
N ALA A 277 41.69 21.27 -21.74
CA ALA A 277 42.58 22.37 -21.36
C ALA A 277 41.75 23.56 -20.80
N GLU A 278 42.08 23.93 -19.56
CA GLU A 278 42.20 25.28 -18.96
C GLU A 278 41.21 26.44 -19.31
N SER A 279 40.52 26.87 -18.24
CA SER A 279 40.39 28.25 -17.71
C SER A 279 39.76 29.41 -18.51
N ALA A 280 38.81 30.06 -17.80
CA ALA A 280 38.61 31.51 -17.65
C ALA A 280 37.57 32.27 -18.53
N GLN A 281 36.65 32.91 -17.78
CA GLN A 281 35.90 34.17 -17.99
C GLN A 281 34.92 34.36 -19.18
N ALA A 282 33.69 34.76 -18.81
CA ALA A 282 32.66 35.43 -19.62
C ALA A 282 33.06 36.89 -19.97
N PRO A 283 32.27 37.73 -20.71
CA PRO A 283 30.90 37.56 -21.24
C PRO A 283 30.64 38.14 -22.67
N SER A 284 29.35 38.17 -23.06
CA SER A 284 28.66 39.11 -23.99
C SER A 284 28.17 38.58 -25.35
N GLY A 285 27.01 39.11 -25.75
CA GLY A 285 26.02 38.53 -26.67
C GLY A 285 26.15 38.85 -28.18
N PRO A 286 25.02 38.79 -28.93
CA PRO A 286 24.87 38.21 -30.29
C PRO A 286 25.04 39.29 -31.41
N PRO A 287 24.85 39.06 -32.75
CA PRO A 287 23.96 38.07 -33.40
C PRO A 287 24.31 37.55 -34.83
N SER A 288 23.36 36.78 -35.41
CA SER A 288 22.89 36.84 -36.81
C SER A 288 23.50 35.96 -37.93
N ALA A 289 22.65 35.05 -38.43
CA ALA A 289 22.26 34.75 -39.82
C ALA A 289 23.29 34.29 -40.90
N ALA A 290 22.98 33.10 -41.43
CA ALA A 290 22.81 32.74 -42.85
C ALA A 290 23.96 32.91 -43.88
N ALA A 291 24.28 31.78 -44.55
CA ALA A 291 24.67 31.56 -45.96
C ALA A 291 25.80 30.49 -46.02
N ALA A 292 25.62 29.29 -46.57
CA ALA A 292 25.36 28.89 -47.96
C ALA A 292 26.45 29.32 -48.98
N ALA A 293 27.24 28.33 -49.44
CA ALA A 293 27.90 28.16 -50.76
C ALA A 293 29.35 27.61 -50.56
N ARG A 294 29.66 26.35 -50.94
CA ARG A 294 29.92 25.83 -52.31
C ARG A 294 30.93 26.68 -53.09
N ARG A 295 32.15 26.18 -53.32
CA ARG A 295 32.74 25.64 -54.58
C ARG A 295 34.19 26.16 -54.60
N ALA A 296 35.21 25.62 -55.27
CA ALA A 296 35.46 24.46 -56.13
C ALA A 296 37.00 24.41 -56.28
N GLY A 297 37.61 23.25 -56.50
CA GLY A 297 38.14 22.87 -57.81
C GLY A 297 39.36 21.96 -57.59
N ALA A 298 39.42 20.77 -58.19
CA ALA A 298 39.91 20.52 -59.56
C ALA A 298 41.46 20.58 -59.57
N GLU A 299 42.28 19.62 -59.99
CA GLU A 299 42.28 18.46 -60.89
C GLU A 299 43.40 17.51 -60.39
N GLY A 300 43.43 16.20 -60.61
CA GLY A 300 43.67 15.56 -61.90
C GLY A 300 44.25 14.15 -61.68
N ALA A 301 43.86 13.24 -62.57
CA ALA A 301 44.15 11.80 -62.59
C ALA A 301 45.66 11.49 -62.83
N VAL A 302 46.21 10.31 -62.52
CA VAL A 302 46.13 9.11 -63.38
C VAL A 302 46.81 7.86 -62.72
N LYS A 303 46.12 6.70 -62.88
CA LYS A 303 46.54 5.28 -63.00
C LYS A 303 47.04 4.41 -61.82
N THR A 304 46.10 3.54 -61.40
CA THR A 304 46.14 2.06 -61.33
C THR A 304 47.30 1.35 -60.64
N VAL A 305 46.98 0.63 -59.55
CA VAL A 305 47.32 -0.80 -59.39
C VAL A 305 46.14 -1.56 -58.77
N SER A 306 45.82 -2.68 -59.41
CA SER A 306 44.91 -3.73 -59.00
C SER A 306 45.34 -4.40 -57.69
N SER A 307 44.43 -4.52 -56.72
CA SER A 307 44.34 -5.74 -55.91
C SER A 307 42.93 -5.92 -55.37
N ARG A 308 42.47 -7.17 -55.45
CA ARG A 308 41.17 -7.69 -55.03
C ARG A 308 41.24 -7.97 -53.54
N ASP A 309 40.24 -7.53 -52.77
CA ASP A 309 39.89 -8.14 -51.49
C ASP A 309 38.35 -8.28 -51.38
N PRO A 310 37.81 -9.51 -51.26
CA PRO A 310 36.37 -9.78 -51.32
C PRO A 310 35.70 -9.83 -49.94
N VAL A 311 36.14 -9.02 -48.96
CA VAL A 311 35.63 -9.12 -47.58
C VAL A 311 34.67 -7.98 -47.21
N SER A 312 34.78 -6.81 -47.84
CA SER A 312 34.03 -5.62 -47.42
C SER A 312 32.59 -5.52 -47.96
N ALA A 313 32.26 -6.26 -49.03
CA ALA A 313 30.90 -6.27 -49.60
C ALA A 313 29.93 -7.22 -48.86
N SER A 314 30.44 -8.23 -48.15
CA SER A 314 29.61 -9.23 -47.46
C SER A 314 29.09 -8.75 -46.09
N LEU A 315 29.79 -7.82 -45.44
CA LEU A 315 29.44 -7.30 -44.13
C LEU A 315 28.37 -6.21 -44.20
N LEU A 316 28.40 -5.36 -45.25
CA LEU A 316 27.37 -4.35 -45.49
C LEU A 316 26.04 -4.98 -45.93
N GLY A 317 26.07 -6.02 -46.76
CA GLY A 317 24.85 -6.75 -47.17
C GLY A 317 24.20 -7.58 -46.04
N ARG A 318 25.00 -8.06 -45.07
CA ARG A 318 24.49 -8.75 -43.87
C ARG A 318 23.85 -7.79 -42.87
N ALA A 319 24.47 -6.62 -42.65
CA ALA A 319 23.93 -5.60 -41.76
C ALA A 319 22.58 -5.03 -42.23
N GLU A 320 22.40 -4.83 -43.54
CA GLU A 320 21.11 -4.39 -44.11
C GLU A 320 20.04 -5.49 -44.09
N ALA A 321 20.42 -6.76 -44.25
CA ALA A 321 19.50 -7.90 -44.18
C ALA A 321 19.02 -8.15 -42.73
N ASP A 322 19.91 -8.03 -41.74
CA ASP A 322 19.59 -8.21 -40.32
C ASP A 322 18.76 -7.04 -39.77
N ALA A 323 19.00 -5.81 -40.24
CA ALA A 323 18.17 -4.65 -39.91
C ALA A 323 16.76 -4.76 -40.51
N ALA A 324 16.64 -5.25 -41.75
CA ALA A 324 15.34 -5.48 -42.40
C ALA A 324 14.58 -6.69 -41.83
N ALA A 325 15.28 -7.68 -41.24
CA ALA A 325 14.67 -8.79 -40.51
C ALA A 325 14.21 -8.36 -39.11
N GLY A 326 15.00 -7.52 -38.42
CA GLY A 326 14.64 -6.95 -37.12
C GLY A 326 13.40 -6.06 -37.18
N LEU A 327 13.27 -5.21 -38.21
CA LEU A 327 12.11 -4.32 -38.35
C LEU A 327 10.82 -5.10 -38.69
N ARG A 328 10.92 -6.18 -39.49
CA ARG A 328 9.79 -7.08 -39.77
C ARG A 328 9.39 -7.94 -38.57
N ALA A 329 10.34 -8.31 -37.71
CA ALA A 329 10.08 -9.01 -36.46
C ALA A 329 9.44 -8.10 -35.39
N MET A 330 9.76 -6.79 -35.40
CA MET A 330 9.11 -5.80 -34.53
C MET A 330 7.69 -5.45 -34.99
N ASP A 331 7.44 -5.32 -36.31
CA ASP A 331 6.08 -5.13 -36.84
C ASP A 331 5.19 -6.38 -36.66
N ALA A 332 5.74 -7.59 -36.79
CA ALA A 332 5.02 -8.84 -36.52
C ALA A 332 4.67 -8.98 -35.02
N ARG A 333 5.58 -8.59 -34.11
CA ARG A 333 5.32 -8.54 -32.67
C ARG A 333 4.36 -7.42 -32.27
N ALA A 334 4.39 -6.27 -32.94
CA ALA A 334 3.43 -5.18 -32.73
C ALA A 334 2.02 -5.57 -33.21
N SER A 335 1.93 -6.33 -34.30
CA SER A 335 0.67 -6.91 -34.80
C SER A 335 0.13 -8.00 -33.85
N GLU A 336 0.98 -8.87 -33.28
CA GLU A 336 0.57 -9.86 -32.27
C GLU A 336 0.14 -9.25 -30.93
N VAL A 337 0.72 -8.11 -30.52
CA VAL A 337 0.31 -7.38 -29.32
C VAL A 337 -1.03 -6.65 -29.55
N SER A 338 -1.25 -6.09 -30.74
CA SER A 338 -2.51 -5.44 -31.11
C SER A 338 -3.69 -6.42 -31.19
N ASP A 339 -3.46 -7.64 -31.69
CA ASP A 339 -4.50 -8.69 -31.72
C ASP A 339 -4.80 -9.31 -30.34
N ARG A 340 -3.90 -9.15 -29.35
CA ARG A 340 -4.16 -9.53 -27.95
C ARG A 340 -4.91 -8.48 -27.14
N LEU A 341 -5.03 -7.25 -27.65
CA LEU A 341 -5.93 -6.21 -27.12
C LEU A 341 -7.35 -6.32 -27.68
N ARG A 342 -7.73 -7.49 -28.20
CA ARG A 342 -9.12 -7.83 -28.48
C ARG A 342 -9.85 -8.03 -27.16
N THR A 343 -10.32 -6.91 -26.61
CA THR A 343 -11.36 -6.76 -25.56
C THR A 343 -11.87 -8.12 -25.05
N ARG A 344 -11.33 -8.57 -23.92
CA ARG A 344 -11.99 -9.62 -23.12
C ARG A 344 -13.41 -9.12 -22.89
N ARG A 345 -14.37 -9.77 -23.54
CA ARG A 345 -15.79 -9.47 -23.39
C ARG A 345 -16.08 -9.56 -21.90
N ILE A 346 -16.36 -8.42 -21.27
CA ILE A 346 -16.96 -8.37 -19.94
C ILE A 346 -18.18 -9.28 -20.05
N THR A 347 -18.15 -10.42 -19.35
CA THR A 347 -19.29 -11.33 -19.34
C THR A 347 -20.49 -10.51 -18.88
N PHE A 348 -21.63 -10.64 -19.57
CA PHE A 348 -22.85 -9.87 -19.28
C PHE A 348 -23.20 -9.87 -17.77
N ARG A 349 -22.83 -10.95 -17.06
CA ARG A 349 -22.95 -11.09 -15.60
C ARG A 349 -22.11 -10.10 -14.78
N VAL A 350 -20.87 -9.84 -15.18
CA VAL A 350 -19.99 -8.86 -14.49
C VAL A 350 -20.49 -7.45 -14.73
N LEU A 351 -20.90 -7.12 -15.96
CA LEU A 351 -21.50 -5.83 -16.26
C LEU A 351 -22.80 -5.61 -15.48
N LEU A 352 -23.67 -6.63 -15.42
CA LEU A 352 -24.91 -6.59 -14.66
C LEU A 352 -24.64 -6.40 -13.16
N PHE A 353 -23.67 -7.11 -12.59
CA PHE A 353 -23.29 -6.96 -11.19
C PHE A 353 -22.81 -5.53 -10.89
N LEU A 354 -21.93 -4.97 -11.73
CA LEU A 354 -21.46 -3.60 -11.56
C LEU A 354 -22.58 -2.56 -11.70
N ILE A 355 -23.53 -2.77 -12.62
CA ILE A 355 -24.71 -1.90 -12.76
C ILE A 355 -25.59 -1.97 -11.51
N VAL A 356 -25.83 -3.17 -10.97
CA VAL A 356 -26.63 -3.34 -9.74
C VAL A 356 -25.93 -2.71 -8.55
N LEU A 357 -24.62 -2.91 -8.39
CA LEU A 357 -23.83 -2.31 -7.33
C LEU A 357 -23.85 -0.78 -7.43
N ALA A 358 -23.64 -0.23 -8.62
CA ALA A 358 -23.74 1.21 -8.86
C ALA A 358 -25.15 1.74 -8.56
N ALA A 359 -26.21 1.00 -8.93
CA ALA A 359 -27.58 1.39 -8.63
C ALA A 359 -27.88 1.39 -7.11
N ILE A 360 -27.32 0.45 -6.35
CA ILE A 360 -27.45 0.41 -4.88
C ILE A 360 -26.74 1.61 -4.26
N VAL A 361 -25.49 1.91 -4.67
CA VAL A 361 -24.73 3.05 -4.17
C VAL A 361 -25.45 4.37 -4.49
N VAL A 362 -25.94 4.52 -5.72
CA VAL A 362 -26.72 5.69 -6.14
C VAL A 362 -28.02 5.78 -5.33
N GLY A 363 -28.72 4.66 -5.12
CA GLY A 363 -29.93 4.59 -4.31
C GLY A 363 -29.67 5.01 -2.85
N ALA A 364 -28.61 4.51 -2.24
CA ALA A 364 -28.19 4.89 -0.89
C ALA A 364 -27.85 6.39 -0.80
N PHE A 365 -27.12 6.92 -1.78
CA PHE A 365 -26.82 8.34 -1.86
C PHE A 365 -28.09 9.20 -1.95
N TYR A 366 -29.05 8.83 -2.81
CA TYR A 366 -30.33 9.53 -2.91
C TYR A 366 -31.18 9.40 -1.64
N ALA A 367 -31.18 8.24 -1.00
CA ALA A 367 -31.89 8.02 0.26
C ALA A 367 -31.35 8.90 1.39
N VAL A 368 -30.01 8.97 1.53
CA VAL A 368 -29.35 9.86 2.50
C VAL A 368 -29.68 11.33 2.19
N ARG A 369 -29.58 11.74 0.92
CA ARG A 369 -29.89 13.12 0.51
C ARG A 369 -31.36 13.47 0.72
N TRP A 370 -32.28 12.55 0.46
CA TRP A 370 -33.71 12.73 0.72
C TRP A 370 -33.98 12.85 2.22
N TYR A 371 -33.38 11.97 3.03
CA TYR A 371 -33.52 11.98 4.48
C TYR A 371 -33.02 13.28 5.10
N VAL A 372 -31.84 13.77 4.70
CA VAL A 372 -31.27 15.04 5.20
C VAL A 372 -32.15 16.24 4.81
N ASN A 373 -32.71 16.25 3.60
CA ASN A 373 -33.50 17.39 3.11
C ASN A 373 -34.98 17.38 3.56
N SER A 374 -35.42 16.34 4.27
CA SER A 374 -36.81 16.16 4.71
C SER A 374 -37.13 16.87 6.03
N SER A 375 -36.11 17.32 6.78
CA SER A 375 -36.29 18.01 8.05
C SER A 375 -36.21 19.52 7.89
N TYR A 376 -37.04 20.25 8.65
CA TYR A 376 -36.98 21.70 8.77
C TYR A 376 -36.80 22.05 10.24
N PHE A 377 -36.11 23.15 10.53
CA PHE A 377 -36.03 23.65 11.90
C PHE A 377 -35.97 25.17 11.96
N VAL A 378 -36.49 25.73 13.05
CA VAL A 378 -36.52 27.18 13.32
C VAL A 378 -35.40 27.52 14.29
N LYS A 379 -34.51 28.45 13.92
CA LYS A 379 -33.38 28.89 14.77
C LYS A 379 -33.12 30.38 14.66
N ILE A 380 -32.48 30.95 15.68
CA ILE A 380 -31.96 32.32 15.64
C ILE A 380 -30.63 32.33 14.90
N HIS A 381 -30.53 33.11 13.82
CA HIS A 381 -29.28 33.34 13.09
C HIS A 381 -29.08 34.84 12.89
N ARG A 382 -27.92 35.36 13.35
CA ARG A 382 -27.57 36.80 13.30
C ARG A 382 -28.66 37.72 13.89
N GLY A 383 -29.23 37.30 15.03
CA GLY A 383 -30.25 38.10 15.74
C GLY A 383 -31.64 38.10 15.10
N GLN A 384 -31.89 37.26 14.09
CA GLN A 384 -33.19 37.09 13.45
C GLN A 384 -33.65 35.64 13.48
N VAL A 385 -34.97 35.42 13.51
CA VAL A 385 -35.55 34.09 13.42
C VAL A 385 -35.53 33.64 11.95
N VAL A 386 -34.95 32.48 11.66
CA VAL A 386 -34.90 31.91 10.31
C VAL A 386 -35.32 30.45 10.34
N VAL A 387 -35.81 29.95 9.20
CA VAL A 387 -36.12 28.53 9.02
C VAL A 387 -35.05 27.92 8.13
N TYR A 388 -34.42 26.87 8.64
CA TYR A 388 -33.46 26.04 7.92
C TYR A 388 -34.15 24.80 7.34
N GLN A 389 -33.62 24.32 6.22
CA GLN A 389 -33.88 23.01 5.67
C GLN A 389 -32.61 22.17 5.82
N GLY A 390 -32.73 21.00 6.47
CA GLY A 390 -31.60 20.14 6.82
C GLY A 390 -31.70 19.60 8.24
N ARG A 391 -30.77 18.70 8.61
CA ARG A 391 -30.61 18.21 9.99
C ARG A 391 -29.86 19.22 10.86
N MET A 392 -30.24 19.31 12.13
CA MET A 392 -29.56 20.15 13.11
C MET A 392 -28.12 19.64 13.34
N GLY A 393 -27.13 20.53 13.20
CA GLY A 393 -25.70 20.18 13.33
C GLY A 393 -25.01 19.71 12.04
N GLY A 394 -25.75 19.55 10.93
CA GLY A 394 -25.21 19.00 9.68
C GLY A 394 -25.05 17.48 9.72
N PHE A 395 -24.96 16.85 8.55
CA PHE A 395 -24.78 15.40 8.45
C PHE A 395 -23.88 15.07 7.25
N LEU A 396 -22.79 14.33 7.46
CA LEU A 396 -21.81 13.94 6.42
C LEU A 396 -21.32 15.13 5.58
N GLY A 397 -20.96 16.26 6.20
CA GLY A 397 -20.48 17.46 5.50
C GLY A 397 -21.55 18.25 4.74
N ILE A 398 -22.82 17.84 4.79
CA ILE A 398 -23.95 18.61 4.24
C ILE A 398 -24.47 19.56 5.32
N GLU A 399 -24.21 20.85 5.14
CA GLU A 399 -24.70 21.90 6.03
C GLU A 399 -26.17 22.27 5.74
N PRO A 400 -26.97 22.59 6.78
CA PRO A 400 -28.35 23.02 6.60
C PRO A 400 -28.44 24.39 5.94
N LYS A 401 -29.35 24.54 4.97
CA LYS A 401 -29.52 25.77 4.20
C LYS A 401 -30.66 26.61 4.76
N VAL A 402 -30.47 27.93 4.88
CA VAL A 402 -31.57 28.85 5.21
C VAL A 402 -32.53 28.92 4.03
N VAL A 403 -33.79 28.54 4.25
CA VAL A 403 -34.85 28.55 3.22
C VAL A 403 -35.86 29.67 3.43
N PHE A 404 -35.94 30.24 4.63
CA PHE A 404 -36.85 31.35 4.90
C PHE A 404 -36.30 32.30 5.95
N HIS A 405 -36.23 33.57 5.58
CA HIS A 405 -35.95 34.67 6.49
C HIS A 405 -37.27 35.27 6.96
N SER A 406 -37.56 35.18 8.26
CA SER A 406 -38.79 35.73 8.82
C SER A 406 -38.76 37.27 8.91
N GLY A 407 -37.57 37.86 8.96
CA GLY A 407 -37.37 39.29 9.23
C GLY A 407 -37.72 39.71 10.67
N LEU A 408 -38.03 38.76 11.55
CA LEU A 408 -38.35 39.03 12.96
C LEU A 408 -37.06 39.05 13.78
N PRO A 409 -36.81 40.13 14.55
CA PRO A 409 -35.66 40.17 15.45
C PRO A 409 -35.87 39.25 16.65
N ALA A 410 -34.79 38.73 17.20
CA ALA A 410 -34.81 37.82 18.36
C ALA A 410 -35.46 38.43 19.61
N SER A 411 -35.52 39.76 19.70
CA SER A 411 -36.21 40.50 20.77
C SER A 411 -37.73 40.31 20.80
N VAL A 412 -38.31 39.75 19.73
CA VAL A 412 -39.75 39.47 19.60
C VAL A 412 -40.11 38.10 20.16
N ILE A 413 -39.12 37.25 20.48
CA ILE A 413 -39.37 35.91 20.99
C ILE A 413 -39.78 36.01 22.47
N PRO A 414 -40.93 35.45 22.87
CA PRO A 414 -41.33 35.43 24.28
C PRO A 414 -40.27 34.71 25.13
N ALA A 415 -40.00 35.22 26.33
CA ALA A 415 -38.88 34.76 27.16
C ALA A 415 -38.89 33.24 27.41
N ALA A 416 -40.08 32.64 27.52
CA ALA A 416 -40.26 31.20 27.70
C ALA A 416 -39.77 30.34 26.52
N TYR A 417 -39.70 30.89 25.30
CA TYR A 417 -39.36 30.14 24.08
C TYR A 417 -37.96 30.47 23.54
N ILE A 418 -37.26 31.45 24.13
CA ILE A 418 -35.91 31.85 23.68
C ILE A 418 -34.96 30.67 23.69
N SER A 419 -34.91 29.88 24.76
CA SER A 419 -34.02 28.71 24.86
C SER A 419 -34.34 27.65 23.81
N SER A 420 -35.61 27.32 23.58
CA SER A 420 -36.03 26.33 22.59
C SER A 420 -35.71 26.77 21.16
N VAL A 421 -35.97 28.04 20.81
CA VAL A 421 -35.68 28.58 19.47
C VAL A 421 -34.18 28.80 19.26
N THR A 422 -33.41 29.03 20.33
CA THR A 422 -31.94 29.11 20.28
C THR A 422 -31.33 27.74 20.02
N ASN A 423 -31.86 26.71 20.68
CA ASN A 423 -31.41 25.32 20.49
C ASN A 423 -31.85 24.75 19.13
N GLY A 424 -32.94 25.25 18.56
CA GLY A 424 -33.48 24.82 17.28
C GLY A 424 -34.71 23.95 17.47
N VAL A 425 -35.85 24.36 16.91
CA VAL A 425 -37.12 23.61 17.00
C VAL A 425 -37.37 22.91 15.68
N GLU A 426 -37.43 21.58 15.70
CA GLU A 426 -37.72 20.76 14.52
C GLU A 426 -39.21 20.84 14.14
N GLU A 427 -39.45 20.98 12.84
CA GLU A 427 -40.78 21.13 12.27
C GLU A 427 -40.94 20.22 11.04
N PRO A 428 -42.11 19.58 10.85
CA PRO A 428 -42.31 18.57 9.80
C PRO A 428 -42.38 19.16 8.39
N SER A 429 -42.50 20.49 8.25
CA SER A 429 -42.50 21.16 6.94
C SER A 429 -42.17 22.64 7.05
N LEU A 430 -41.81 23.26 5.93
CA LEU A 430 -41.65 24.72 5.82
C LEU A 430 -42.93 25.48 6.23
N SER A 431 -44.11 24.93 5.94
CA SER A 431 -45.39 25.54 6.32
C SER A 431 -45.62 25.51 7.84
N ALA A 432 -45.21 24.41 8.49
CA ALA A 432 -45.26 24.26 9.94
C ALA A 432 -44.27 25.22 10.60
N GLY A 433 -43.03 25.32 10.10
CA GLY A 433 -42.06 26.30 10.57
C GLY A 433 -42.52 27.76 10.44
N LYS A 434 -43.16 28.13 9.32
CA LYS A 434 -43.78 29.46 9.18
C LYS A 434 -44.91 29.69 10.18
N SER A 435 -45.75 28.67 10.39
CA SER A 435 -46.85 28.73 11.36
C SER A 435 -46.34 28.87 12.80
N TYR A 436 -45.27 28.15 13.14
CA TYR A 436 -44.60 28.25 14.44
C TYR A 436 -44.10 29.68 14.69
N VAL A 437 -43.42 30.28 13.69
CA VAL A 437 -42.96 31.68 13.74
C VAL A 437 -44.12 32.66 13.94
N CYS A 438 -45.24 32.48 13.22
CA CYS A 438 -46.43 33.31 13.40
C CYS A 438 -47.09 33.12 14.78
N GLY A 439 -47.02 31.90 15.32
CA GLY A 439 -47.40 31.57 16.69
C GLY A 439 -46.65 32.40 17.72
N LEU A 440 -45.32 32.50 17.59
CA LEU A 440 -44.49 33.31 18.49
C LEU A 440 -44.90 34.79 18.49
N VAL A 441 -45.22 35.35 17.31
CA VAL A 441 -45.70 36.74 17.20
C VAL A 441 -47.03 36.94 17.93
N SER A 442 -47.97 35.99 17.78
CA SER A 442 -49.27 36.08 18.46
C SER A 442 -49.15 36.01 19.99
N ILE A 443 -48.25 35.16 20.50
CA ILE A 443 -47.99 35.02 21.94
C ILE A 443 -47.35 36.29 22.50
N GLN A 444 -46.38 36.86 21.78
CA GLN A 444 -45.73 38.11 22.19
C GLN A 444 -46.72 39.29 22.24
N GLN A 445 -47.64 39.38 21.28
CA GLN A 445 -48.68 40.41 21.27
C GLN A 445 -49.67 40.27 22.44
N THR A 446 -49.94 39.03 22.89
CA THR A 446 -50.78 38.80 24.08
C THR A 446 -50.05 39.08 25.41
N GLU A 447 -48.75 38.78 25.49
CA GLU A 447 -47.97 38.99 26.72
C GLU A 447 -47.52 40.45 26.90
N ASN A 448 -47.35 41.22 25.83
CA ASN A 448 -46.84 42.59 25.91
C ASN A 448 -47.57 43.56 24.96
N PRO A 449 -48.82 43.95 25.27
CA PRO A 449 -49.69 44.75 24.39
C PRO A 449 -49.19 46.19 24.17
N THR A 450 -48.22 46.66 24.96
CA THR A 450 -47.64 48.01 24.89
C THR A 450 -46.58 48.20 23.79
N GLN A 451 -46.13 47.13 23.13
CA GLN A 451 -45.23 47.20 21.97
C GLN A 451 -45.84 46.48 20.76
N PRO A 452 -46.61 47.17 19.90
CA PRO A 452 -47.23 46.55 18.74
C PRO A 452 -46.17 46.18 17.70
N ILE A 453 -45.96 44.87 17.51
CA ILE A 453 -45.08 44.32 16.49
C ILE A 453 -45.89 44.21 15.20
N ALA A 454 -45.38 44.77 14.11
CA ALA A 454 -46.01 44.65 12.80
C ALA A 454 -46.12 43.17 12.40
N THR A 455 -47.34 42.63 12.35
CA THR A 455 -47.57 41.24 11.92
C THR A 455 -47.10 41.08 10.47
N PRO A 456 -46.10 40.22 10.21
CA PRO A 456 -45.60 40.05 8.86
C PRO A 456 -46.69 39.56 7.91
N ALA A 457 -46.63 39.97 6.64
CA ALA A 457 -47.67 39.65 5.64
C ALA A 457 -47.92 38.13 5.50
N TYR A 458 -46.88 37.31 5.69
CA TYR A 458 -46.98 35.85 5.63
C TYR A 458 -47.72 35.20 6.82
N CYS A 459 -47.96 35.95 7.90
CA CYS A 459 -48.71 35.48 9.07
C CYS A 459 -50.22 35.78 9.00
N LYS A 460 -50.66 36.61 8.06
CA LYS A 460 -52.09 36.95 7.91
C LYS A 460 -52.93 35.80 7.34
N ALA A 461 -52.31 34.71 6.89
CA ALA A 461 -52.97 33.60 6.20
C ALA A 461 -53.09 32.29 7.01
N SER A 462 -52.54 32.17 8.23
CA SER A 462 -52.66 30.94 9.03
C SER A 462 -52.37 31.18 10.52
N PRO A 463 -53.40 31.19 11.39
CA PRO A 463 -53.22 31.21 12.82
C PRO A 463 -53.31 29.76 13.32
N LYS A 464 -52.18 29.06 13.43
CA LYS A 464 -52.12 27.82 14.22
C LYS A 464 -51.15 28.00 15.36
N LYS A 465 -51.65 27.74 16.57
CA LYS A 465 -50.88 27.84 17.83
C LYS A 465 -49.72 26.83 17.78
N PRO A 466 -48.50 27.20 18.20
CA PRO A 466 -47.37 26.28 18.18
C PRO A 466 -47.65 25.10 19.10
N THR A 467 -47.54 23.89 18.59
CA THR A 467 -47.69 22.65 19.36
C THR A 467 -46.43 22.46 20.20
N THR A 468 -46.60 22.44 21.52
CA THR A 468 -45.56 22.05 22.48
C THR A 468 -45.22 20.57 22.26
N GLY A 469 -44.05 20.29 21.67
CA GLY A 469 -43.48 18.94 21.64
C GLY A 469 -43.10 18.52 23.06
N GLY A 470 -43.79 17.50 23.57
CA GLY A 470 -43.44 16.83 24.82
C GLY A 470 -42.63 15.57 24.52
N HIS A 471 -41.47 15.49 25.16
CA HIS A 471 -40.46 14.43 25.24
C HIS A 471 -39.59 14.16 24.01
#